data_AF-A0A1F9VAM9-F1
#
_entry.id   AF-A0A1F9VAM9-F1
#
_cell.length_a   1.000
_cell.length_b   1.000
_cell.length_c   1.000
_cell.angle_alpha   90.00
_cell.angle_beta   90.00
_cell.angle_gamma   90.00
#
_symmetry.space_group_name_H-M   'P 1'
#
loop_
_entity.id
_entity.type
_entity.pdbx_description
1 polymer ?
#
loop_
_entity_poly.entity_id
_entity_poly.type
_entity_poly.pdbx_seq_one_letter_code
_entity_poly.pdbx_strand_id
1 'polypeptide(L)'
;MTGHACAIILAALLLGALPRPARAQDEYGAKGLFPVYDHAGTWLVYDKTSKKGASSALMPGSRFLIVGSRGADLFSVARASATYGGACRGRKPLRLRAAILKGPREEVCDPILAIKVPTAFSLKGSRALYAGLPNKVDEAVYGSLGAALAAAAVSEAKDGAFQFKLDDEGASAFLADPKPEKILLKIDYASRPKVAGLADPLVLVTGAQISNSFRRCLRLADGDKLVGGCVEMPSGLMAETSLLRFVSYDPGGKGNPFLLAYTREAPLWGHERWGVVLRAAGARLFLRDAMDPRCREGF
;
A
#
# COMPACT_ATOMS: atom_id res chain seq x y z
N MET A 1 -4.73 -11.89 -51.26
CA MET A 1 -3.79 -11.33 -50.26
C MET A 1 -4.53 -10.36 -49.35
N THR A 2 -5.33 -10.83 -48.40
CA THR A 2 -6.05 -9.94 -47.44
C THR A 2 -6.54 -10.79 -46.27
N GLY A 3 -5.73 -10.92 -45.22
CA GLY A 3 -6.14 -11.70 -44.04
C GLY A 3 -5.21 -11.60 -42.84
N HIS A 4 -3.99 -11.10 -43.01
CA HIS A 4 -3.01 -11.01 -41.92
C HIS A 4 -2.94 -9.64 -41.25
N ALA A 5 -3.48 -8.59 -41.87
CA ALA A 5 -3.44 -7.24 -41.32
C ALA A 5 -4.42 -7.02 -40.15
N CYS A 6 -5.55 -7.74 -40.13
CA CYS A 6 -6.58 -7.55 -39.10
C CYS A 6 -6.24 -8.25 -37.77
N ALA A 7 -5.55 -9.40 -37.82
CA ALA A 7 -5.13 -10.15 -36.63
C ALA A 7 -4.01 -9.44 -35.84
N ILE A 8 -3.11 -8.72 -36.52
CA ILE A 8 -1.98 -8.02 -35.88
C ILE A 8 -2.46 -6.78 -35.12
N ILE A 9 -3.50 -6.09 -35.60
CA ILE A 9 -4.08 -4.92 -34.92
C ILE A 9 -4.85 -5.34 -33.66
N LEU A 10 -5.53 -6.49 -33.68
CA LEU A 10 -6.23 -7.01 -32.50
C LEU A 10 -5.24 -7.45 -31.39
N ALA A 11 -4.12 -8.07 -31.76
CA ALA A 11 -3.06 -8.45 -30.82
C ALA A 11 -2.37 -7.23 -30.17
N ALA A 12 -2.17 -6.15 -30.94
CA ALA A 12 -1.58 -4.90 -30.43
C ALA A 12 -2.54 -4.12 -29.50
N LEU A 13 -3.85 -4.19 -29.72
CA LEU A 13 -4.87 -3.59 -28.84
C LEU A 13 -5.05 -4.37 -27.53
N LEU A 14 -4.89 -5.70 -27.56
CA LEU A 14 -4.95 -6.54 -26.35
C LEU A 14 -3.69 -6.40 -25.46
N LEU A 15 -2.53 -6.12 -26.04
CA LEU A 15 -1.30 -5.80 -25.29
C LEU A 15 -1.34 -4.40 -24.62
N GLY A 16 -2.21 -3.51 -25.09
CA GLY A 16 -2.43 -2.18 -24.49
C GLY A 16 -3.34 -2.18 -23.26
N ALA A 17 -4.04 -3.30 -23.00
CA ALA A 17 -4.99 -3.46 -21.90
C ALA A 17 -4.45 -4.27 -20.71
N LEU A 18 -3.15 -4.60 -20.71
CA LEU A 18 -2.49 -5.08 -19.50
C LEU A 18 -2.57 -3.96 -18.44
N PRO A 19 -3.16 -4.19 -17.26
CA PRO A 19 -3.12 -3.21 -16.19
C PRO A 19 -1.66 -2.98 -15.85
N ARG A 20 -1.13 -1.83 -16.27
CA ARG A 20 0.23 -1.42 -15.93
C ARG A 20 0.37 -1.56 -14.41
N PRO A 21 1.48 -2.12 -13.91
CA PRO A 21 1.73 -2.17 -12.48
C PRO A 21 1.53 -0.76 -11.94
N ALA A 22 0.63 -0.63 -10.96
CA ALA A 22 0.14 0.66 -10.52
C ALA A 22 1.34 1.58 -10.26
N ARG A 23 1.38 2.73 -10.97
CA ARG A 23 2.32 3.87 -10.81
C ARG A 23 2.15 4.57 -9.47
N ALA A 24 1.80 3.81 -8.45
CA ALA A 24 1.38 4.27 -7.17
C ALA A 24 2.48 5.21 -6.62
N GLN A 25 3.76 4.80 -6.67
CA GLN A 25 4.91 5.61 -6.23
C GLN A 25 5.09 6.97 -6.95
N ASP A 26 4.66 7.09 -8.21
CA ASP A 26 4.76 8.33 -9.00
C ASP A 26 3.57 9.29 -8.78
N GLU A 27 2.50 8.84 -8.10
CA GLU A 27 1.25 9.59 -7.92
C GLU A 27 1.14 10.29 -6.55
N TYR A 28 2.00 9.96 -5.58
CA TYR A 28 1.95 10.55 -4.25
C TYR A 28 2.52 11.96 -4.28
N GLY A 29 1.76 12.91 -3.73
CA GLY A 29 1.95 14.35 -3.88
C GLY A 29 1.11 15.03 -4.97
N ALA A 30 0.72 14.31 -6.04
CA ALA A 30 -0.20 14.86 -7.05
C ALA A 30 -1.65 14.94 -6.53
N LYS A 31 -2.01 14.10 -5.55
CA LYS A 31 -3.34 14.03 -4.93
C LYS A 31 -3.38 14.61 -3.51
N GLY A 32 -2.31 15.29 -3.08
CA GLY A 32 -2.21 15.84 -1.72
C GLY A 32 -1.97 14.81 -0.62
N LEU A 33 -1.58 13.57 -0.97
CA LEU A 33 -1.26 12.50 -0.01
C LEU A 33 0.23 12.22 -0.02
N PHE A 34 0.86 12.20 1.15
CA PHE A 34 2.31 12.06 1.27
C PHE A 34 2.70 11.15 2.45
N PRO A 35 3.66 10.24 2.30
CA PRO A 35 4.26 9.55 3.44
C PRO A 35 5.04 10.55 4.32
N VAL A 36 5.01 10.35 5.63
CA VAL A 36 5.72 11.20 6.61
C VAL A 36 6.86 10.43 7.22
N TYR A 37 8.06 10.99 7.21
CA TYR A 37 9.26 10.36 7.76
C TYR A 37 9.67 11.06 9.05
N ASP A 38 10.09 10.30 10.04
CA ASP A 38 10.84 10.83 11.17
C ASP A 38 12.34 10.68 10.89
N HIS A 39 13.06 11.79 10.91
CA HIS A 39 14.51 11.81 10.79
C HIS A 39 15.10 12.62 11.95
N ALA A 40 15.76 11.92 12.88
CA ALA A 40 16.38 12.52 14.06
C ALA A 40 15.42 13.44 14.84
N GLY A 41 14.15 13.03 15.01
CA GLY A 41 13.14 13.82 15.69
C GLY A 41 12.59 14.97 14.84
N THR A 42 12.77 14.96 13.52
CA THR A 42 12.17 15.93 12.59
C THR A 42 11.25 15.22 11.62
N TRP A 43 10.00 15.70 11.53
CA TRP A 43 9.02 15.12 10.61
C TRP A 43 9.11 15.77 9.24
N LEU A 44 9.21 14.94 8.21
CA LEU A 44 9.54 15.35 6.86
C LEU A 44 8.57 14.72 5.86
N VAL A 45 8.27 15.48 4.81
CA VAL A 45 7.59 14.98 3.60
C VAL A 45 8.47 15.28 2.39
N TYR A 46 8.67 14.29 1.52
CA TYR A 46 9.37 14.48 0.25
C TYR A 46 8.40 14.70 -0.90
N ASP A 47 8.74 15.64 -1.79
CA ASP A 47 8.12 15.76 -3.11
C ASP A 47 8.78 14.77 -4.07
N LYS A 48 8.08 13.67 -4.35
CA LYS A 48 8.52 12.65 -5.31
C LYS A 48 7.83 12.80 -6.66
N THR A 49 7.05 13.88 -6.88
CA THR A 49 6.29 14.03 -8.13
C THR A 49 7.26 14.16 -9.31
N SER A 50 7.04 13.33 -10.33
CA SER A 50 7.98 13.12 -11.45
C SER A 50 7.99 14.25 -12.50
N LYS A 51 7.12 15.25 -12.37
CA LYS A 51 6.97 16.36 -13.34
C LYS A 51 7.72 17.61 -12.88
N LYS A 52 8.33 18.30 -13.84
CA LYS A 52 9.08 19.55 -13.65
C LYS A 52 8.20 20.60 -12.94
N GLY A 53 8.48 20.80 -11.65
CA GLY A 53 7.85 21.81 -10.81
C GLY A 53 7.61 21.25 -9.43
N ALA A 54 8.21 21.86 -8.41
CA ALA A 54 7.96 21.46 -7.03
C ALA A 54 6.49 21.72 -6.67
N SER A 55 5.85 20.75 -6.02
CA SER A 55 4.49 20.85 -5.54
C SER A 55 4.32 22.07 -4.65
N SER A 56 3.40 22.96 -5.02
CA SER A 56 3.00 24.11 -4.20
C SER A 56 2.47 23.68 -2.83
N ALA A 57 2.04 22.42 -2.71
CA ALA A 57 1.60 21.81 -1.45
C ALA A 57 2.70 21.80 -0.37
N LEU A 58 3.98 21.83 -0.75
CA LEU A 58 5.12 21.79 0.17
C LEU A 58 5.75 23.16 0.45
N MET A 59 5.04 24.25 0.13
CA MET A 59 5.52 25.60 0.45
C MET A 59 5.33 25.91 1.94
N PRO A 60 6.23 26.72 2.57
CA PRO A 60 6.04 27.19 3.94
C PRO A 60 4.65 27.76 4.19
N GLY A 61 4.06 27.46 5.35
CA GLY A 61 2.69 27.82 5.71
C GLY A 61 1.61 26.85 5.19
N SER A 62 1.95 25.93 4.28
CA SER A 62 1.02 24.89 3.84
C SER A 62 0.61 23.98 4.99
N ARG A 63 -0.70 23.76 5.17
CA ARG A 63 -1.27 22.90 6.22
C ARG A 63 -1.49 21.46 5.77
N PHE A 64 -1.22 20.55 6.68
CA PHE A 64 -1.38 19.11 6.54
C PHE A 64 -2.10 18.53 7.75
N LEU A 65 -2.99 17.58 7.52
CA LEU A 65 -3.44 16.64 8.53
C LEU A 65 -2.48 15.44 8.55
N ILE A 66 -1.82 15.22 9.67
CA ILE A 66 -0.92 14.08 9.86
C ILE A 66 -1.68 12.99 10.60
N VAL A 67 -1.79 11.82 9.98
CA VAL A 67 -2.33 10.61 10.58
C VAL A 67 -1.15 9.74 11.04
N GLY A 68 -1.19 9.31 12.29
CA GLY A 68 -0.16 8.50 12.92
C GLY A 68 -0.70 7.22 13.55
N SER A 69 0.09 6.66 14.45
CA SER A 69 -0.16 5.39 15.15
C SER A 69 -1.14 5.46 16.32
N ARG A 70 -1.53 6.67 16.75
CA ARG A 70 -2.53 6.86 17.81
C ARG A 70 -3.69 7.79 17.45
N GLY A 71 -3.50 8.65 16.45
CA GLY A 71 -4.48 9.68 16.13
C GLY A 71 -4.04 10.52 14.94
N ALA A 72 -4.61 11.72 14.85
CA ALA A 72 -4.28 12.67 13.80
C ALA A 72 -4.32 14.11 14.30
N ASP A 73 -3.39 14.94 13.82
CA ASP A 73 -3.34 16.37 14.17
C ASP A 73 -2.84 17.25 13.01
N LEU A 74 -2.98 18.57 13.13
CA LEU A 74 -2.66 19.56 12.11
C LEU A 74 -1.23 20.07 12.25
N PHE A 75 -0.50 19.97 11.15
CA PHE A 75 0.86 20.43 11.01
C PHE A 75 0.93 21.47 9.90
N SER A 76 1.95 22.32 9.98
CA SER A 76 2.31 23.26 8.92
C SER A 76 3.72 22.98 8.42
N VAL A 77 3.96 23.24 7.13
CA VAL A 77 5.31 23.29 6.60
C VAL A 77 6.03 24.49 7.20
N ALA A 78 7.06 24.24 8.01
CA ALA A 78 7.91 25.29 8.58
C ALA A 78 8.94 25.78 7.57
N ARG A 79 9.58 24.84 6.86
CA ARG A 79 10.61 25.13 5.86
C ARG A 79 10.56 24.04 4.79
N ALA A 80 10.93 24.41 3.56
CA ALA A 80 11.22 23.44 2.51
C ALA A 80 12.61 23.68 1.94
N SER A 81 13.35 22.61 1.67
CA SER A 81 14.70 22.67 1.10
C SER A 81 14.91 21.52 0.11
N ALA A 82 15.89 21.69 -0.78
CA ALA A 82 16.35 20.57 -1.59
C ALA A 82 17.23 19.65 -0.73
N THR A 83 17.05 18.35 -0.84
CA THR A 83 17.82 17.32 -0.13
C THR A 83 17.94 16.06 -0.97
N TYR A 84 18.80 15.14 -0.55
CA TYR A 84 18.94 13.80 -1.08
C TYR A 84 18.37 12.78 -0.08
N GLY A 85 18.04 11.57 -0.53
CA GLY A 85 17.65 10.46 0.37
C GLY A 85 16.17 10.10 0.40
N GLY A 86 15.29 10.81 -0.32
CA GLY A 86 13.88 10.44 -0.42
C GLY A 86 13.55 9.46 -1.56
N ALA A 87 14.40 9.35 -2.59
CA ALA A 87 14.27 8.39 -3.69
C ALA A 87 15.57 8.26 -4.49
N CYS A 88 15.67 7.20 -5.30
CA CYS A 88 16.75 6.98 -6.27
C CYS A 88 16.21 6.70 -7.67
N ARG A 89 17.04 6.96 -8.69
CA ARG A 89 16.82 6.53 -10.07
C ARG A 89 18.12 5.93 -10.62
N GLY A 90 18.06 4.68 -11.07
CA GLY A 90 19.25 3.98 -11.57
C GLY A 90 20.38 3.89 -10.53
N ARG A 91 20.02 3.57 -9.26
CA ARG A 91 20.94 3.51 -8.11
C ARG A 91 21.63 4.83 -7.74
N LYS A 92 21.21 5.97 -8.33
CA LYS A 92 21.70 7.31 -7.96
C LYS A 92 20.66 8.05 -7.13
N PRO A 93 21.05 8.74 -6.05
CA PRO A 93 20.13 9.57 -5.27
C PRO A 93 19.49 10.66 -6.12
N LEU A 94 18.18 10.85 -5.96
CA LEU A 94 17.48 11.98 -6.55
C LEU A 94 17.54 13.17 -5.60
N ARG A 95 17.87 14.34 -6.15
CA ARG A 95 17.69 15.61 -5.46
C ARG A 95 16.19 15.93 -5.45
N LEU A 96 15.58 15.88 -4.27
CA LEU A 96 14.16 16.12 -4.05
C LEU A 96 13.95 17.36 -3.18
N ARG A 97 12.73 17.90 -3.19
CA ARG A 97 12.33 18.86 -2.16
C ARG A 97 11.81 18.11 -0.94
N ALA A 98 12.29 18.45 0.24
CA ALA A 98 11.72 18.00 1.51
C ALA A 98 11.10 19.19 2.25
N ALA A 99 9.95 18.96 2.86
CA ALA A 99 9.26 19.89 3.73
C ALA A 99 9.33 19.42 5.18
N ILE A 100 9.83 20.29 6.07
CA ILE A 100 9.83 20.09 7.52
C ILE A 100 8.45 20.44 8.06
N LEU A 101 7.85 19.52 8.78
CA LEU A 101 6.54 19.67 9.41
C LEU A 101 6.69 20.10 10.87
N LYS A 102 5.91 21.11 11.27
CA LYS A 102 5.80 21.61 12.65
C LYS A 102 4.36 21.50 13.12
N GLY A 103 4.16 20.91 14.29
CA GLY A 103 2.85 20.68 14.89
C GLY A 103 2.94 19.78 16.13
N PRO A 104 1.81 19.55 16.81
CA PRO A 104 1.71 18.72 18.03
C PRO A 104 1.88 17.23 17.71
N ARG A 105 2.83 16.57 18.36
CA ARG A 105 3.19 15.17 18.05
C ARG A 105 2.58 14.14 18.98
N GLU A 106 2.18 14.55 20.18
CA GLU A 106 1.75 13.66 21.27
C GLU A 106 0.54 12.80 20.87
N GLU A 107 -0.47 13.42 20.24
CA GLU A 107 -1.69 12.75 19.79
C GLU A 107 -1.49 11.88 18.53
N VAL A 108 -0.46 12.17 17.74
CA VAL A 108 -0.16 11.45 16.50
C VAL A 108 0.74 10.23 16.77
N CYS A 109 1.70 10.38 17.68
CA CYS A 109 2.78 9.42 17.96
C CYS A 109 3.59 9.14 16.68
N ASP A 110 3.77 7.89 16.26
CA ASP A 110 4.51 7.57 15.02
C ASP A 110 3.78 8.07 13.77
N PRO A 111 4.37 8.96 12.94
CA PRO A 111 3.68 9.54 11.79
C PRO A 111 3.70 8.61 10.57
N ILE A 112 2.57 8.55 9.87
CA ILE A 112 2.37 7.63 8.75
C ILE A 112 2.04 8.42 7.48
N LEU A 113 0.94 9.15 7.46
CA LEU A 113 0.42 9.81 6.25
C LEU A 113 0.14 11.29 6.53
N ALA A 114 0.57 12.15 5.63
CA ALA A 114 0.18 13.55 5.55
C ALA A 114 -0.85 13.74 4.44
N ILE A 115 -1.95 14.42 4.78
CA ILE A 115 -3.02 14.79 3.86
C ILE A 115 -3.02 16.31 3.75
N LYS A 116 -2.80 16.86 2.56
CA LYS A 116 -2.88 18.29 2.32
C LYS A 116 -4.31 18.74 2.57
N VAL A 117 -4.48 19.74 3.43
CA VAL A 117 -5.78 20.32 3.76
C VAL A 117 -5.82 21.81 3.41
N PRO A 118 -7.00 22.40 3.17
CA PRO A 118 -7.15 23.84 3.03
C PRO A 118 -6.68 24.59 4.29
N THR A 119 -6.27 25.85 4.12
CA THR A 119 -5.79 26.67 5.26
C THR A 119 -6.86 26.85 6.34
N ALA A 120 -8.14 26.88 5.96
CA ALA A 120 -9.27 27.01 6.88
C ALA A 120 -9.68 25.69 7.57
N PHE A 121 -9.04 24.55 7.25
CA PHE A 121 -9.41 23.27 7.84
C PHE A 121 -9.18 23.27 9.36
N SER A 122 -10.12 22.67 10.08
CA SER A 122 -10.08 22.49 11.53
C SER A 122 -10.45 21.04 11.88
N LEU A 123 -9.80 20.51 12.90
CA LEU A 123 -10.15 19.20 13.47
C LEU A 123 -11.33 19.27 14.44
N LYS A 124 -11.68 20.48 14.91
CA LYS A 124 -12.79 20.67 15.85
C LYS A 124 -14.12 20.26 15.18
N GLY A 125 -14.79 19.26 15.73
CA GLY A 125 -16.02 18.69 15.15
C GLY A 125 -15.81 17.62 14.07
N SER A 126 -14.56 17.17 13.88
CA SER A 126 -14.27 16.02 13.01
C SER A 126 -15.01 14.78 13.51
N ARG A 127 -15.65 14.05 12.59
CA ARG A 127 -16.23 12.72 12.86
C ARG A 127 -15.24 11.59 12.55
N ALA A 128 -13.97 11.93 12.39
CA ALA A 128 -12.97 10.95 12.02
C ALA A 128 -12.85 9.88 13.11
N LEU A 129 -12.82 8.62 12.69
CA LEU A 129 -12.60 7.49 13.60
C LEU A 129 -11.21 6.94 13.40
N TYR A 130 -10.59 6.61 14.52
CA TYR A 130 -9.26 6.04 14.58
C TYR A 130 -9.30 4.70 15.31
N ALA A 131 -8.67 3.69 14.75
CA ALA A 131 -8.49 2.40 15.42
C ALA A 131 -7.13 1.79 15.06
N GLY A 132 -6.32 1.48 16.08
CA GLY A 132 -5.24 0.52 15.92
C GLY A 132 -5.83 -0.86 15.65
N LEU A 133 -5.31 -1.55 14.65
CA LEU A 133 -5.82 -2.86 14.26
C LEU A 133 -4.85 -3.96 14.75
N PRO A 134 -5.23 -4.71 15.81
CA PRO A 134 -4.39 -5.78 16.31
C PRO A 134 -4.41 -6.95 15.33
N ASN A 135 -3.28 -7.66 15.25
CA ASN A 135 -3.20 -8.91 14.52
C ASN A 135 -3.94 -10.01 15.30
N LYS A 136 -4.96 -10.61 14.70
CA LYS A 136 -5.79 -11.69 15.26
C LYS A 136 -5.95 -12.84 14.25
N VAL A 137 -4.84 -13.37 13.76
CA VAL A 137 -4.86 -14.64 13.02
C VAL A 137 -5.08 -15.77 14.00
N ASP A 138 -6.16 -16.52 13.82
CA ASP A 138 -6.50 -17.72 14.58
C ASP A 138 -6.92 -18.88 13.67
N GLU A 139 -7.08 -20.09 14.23
CA GLU A 139 -7.48 -21.28 13.48
C GLU A 139 -8.86 -21.14 12.82
N ALA A 140 -9.76 -20.37 13.43
CA ALA A 140 -11.10 -20.15 12.88
C ALA A 140 -11.05 -19.37 11.56
N VAL A 141 -10.14 -18.39 11.44
CA VAL A 141 -9.90 -17.67 10.18
C VAL A 141 -9.38 -18.62 9.09
N TYR A 142 -8.51 -19.57 9.41
CA TYR A 142 -8.07 -20.59 8.44
C TYR A 142 -9.21 -21.52 8.03
N GLY A 143 -10.03 -21.96 9.00
CA GLY A 143 -11.18 -22.82 8.74
C GLY A 143 -12.24 -22.17 7.85
N SER A 144 -12.50 -20.87 8.04
CA SER A 144 -13.53 -20.16 7.28
C SER A 144 -13.09 -19.73 5.89
N LEU A 145 -11.85 -19.26 5.74
CA LEU A 145 -11.39 -18.59 4.51
C LEU A 145 -10.33 -19.36 3.74
N GLY A 146 -9.72 -20.40 4.31
CA GLY A 146 -8.60 -21.12 3.70
C GLY A 146 -8.90 -21.64 2.29
N ALA A 147 -10.07 -22.26 2.10
CA ALA A 147 -10.49 -22.77 0.80
C ALA A 147 -10.76 -21.65 -0.22
N ALA A 148 -11.42 -20.56 0.20
CA ALA A 148 -11.69 -19.41 -0.66
C ALA A 148 -10.39 -18.69 -1.08
N LEU A 149 -9.44 -18.57 -0.16
CA LEU A 149 -8.11 -18.01 -0.42
C LEU A 149 -7.30 -18.87 -1.38
N ALA A 150 -7.35 -20.19 -1.21
CA ALA A 150 -6.67 -21.10 -2.12
C ALA A 150 -7.27 -21.05 -3.54
N ALA A 151 -8.59 -21.09 -3.64
CA ALA A 151 -9.29 -20.95 -4.92
C ALA A 151 -8.96 -19.61 -5.61
N ALA A 152 -8.93 -18.51 -4.85
CA ALA A 152 -8.56 -17.21 -5.38
C ALA A 152 -7.11 -17.16 -5.89
N ALA A 153 -6.15 -17.72 -5.17
CA ALA A 153 -4.76 -17.78 -5.62
C ALA A 153 -4.59 -18.62 -6.89
N VAL A 154 -5.29 -19.75 -7.00
CA VAL A 154 -5.30 -20.58 -8.21
C VAL A 154 -5.91 -19.81 -9.40
N SER A 155 -7.06 -19.15 -9.21
CA SER A 155 -7.69 -18.33 -10.25
C SER A 155 -6.74 -17.22 -10.70
N GLU A 156 -6.18 -16.48 -9.76
CA GLU A 156 -5.24 -15.39 -10.05
C GLU A 156 -4.00 -15.87 -10.82
N ALA A 157 -3.52 -17.08 -10.57
CA ALA A 157 -2.45 -17.68 -11.37
C ALA A 157 -2.90 -18.02 -12.79
N LYS A 158 -4.05 -18.66 -12.96
CA LYS A 158 -4.60 -19.00 -14.27
C LYS A 158 -4.94 -17.75 -15.11
N ASP A 159 -5.37 -16.68 -14.46
CA ASP A 159 -5.72 -15.41 -15.09
C ASP A 159 -4.50 -14.49 -15.32
N GLY A 160 -3.30 -14.92 -14.93
CA GLY A 160 -2.04 -14.16 -15.09
C GLY A 160 -1.88 -12.99 -14.11
N ALA A 161 -2.76 -12.84 -13.12
CA ALA A 161 -2.63 -11.84 -12.07
C ALA A 161 -1.53 -12.19 -11.06
N PHE A 162 -1.28 -13.48 -10.81
CA PHE A 162 -0.13 -13.95 -10.04
C PHE A 162 1.09 -14.03 -10.97
N GLN A 163 2.11 -13.23 -10.67
CA GLN A 163 3.34 -13.19 -11.47
C GLN A 163 4.32 -14.27 -10.99
N PHE A 164 4.64 -15.21 -11.86
CA PHE A 164 5.69 -16.20 -11.62
C PHE A 164 7.07 -15.60 -11.84
N LYS A 165 8.07 -16.10 -11.12
CA LYS A 165 9.47 -15.78 -11.40
C LYS A 165 9.84 -16.33 -12.79
N LEU A 166 10.77 -15.65 -13.45
CA LEU A 166 11.24 -16.03 -14.79
C LEU A 166 11.92 -17.40 -14.82
N ASP A 167 12.52 -17.81 -13.71
CA ASP A 167 13.23 -19.08 -13.51
C ASP A 167 12.36 -20.15 -12.80
N ASP A 168 11.04 -19.95 -12.72
CA ASP A 168 10.13 -20.92 -12.09
C ASP A 168 9.76 -22.06 -13.04
N GLU A 169 10.57 -23.12 -13.05
CA GLU A 169 10.37 -24.32 -13.89
C GLU A 169 9.03 -25.03 -13.63
N GLY A 170 8.46 -24.92 -12.41
CA GLY A 170 7.20 -25.55 -12.05
C GLY A 170 5.95 -24.75 -12.44
N ALA A 171 6.09 -23.50 -12.87
CA ALA A 171 4.96 -22.63 -13.20
C ALA A 171 4.12 -23.19 -14.36
N SER A 172 4.78 -23.65 -15.43
CA SER A 172 4.11 -24.18 -16.63
C SER A 172 3.29 -25.43 -16.31
N ALA A 173 3.83 -26.33 -15.48
CA ALA A 173 3.13 -27.55 -15.06
C ALA A 173 1.89 -27.21 -14.22
N PHE A 174 2.01 -26.28 -13.27
CA PHE A 174 0.89 -25.83 -12.44
C PHE A 174 -0.23 -25.19 -13.28
N LEU A 175 0.13 -24.33 -14.25
CA LEU A 175 -0.84 -23.64 -15.11
C LEU A 175 -1.56 -24.59 -16.06
N ALA A 176 -0.89 -25.66 -16.51
CA ALA A 176 -1.48 -26.69 -17.35
C ALA A 176 -2.40 -27.66 -16.57
N ASP A 177 -2.28 -27.73 -15.25
CA ASP A 177 -3.09 -28.62 -14.42
C ASP A 177 -4.55 -28.12 -14.30
N PRO A 178 -5.55 -28.93 -14.67
CA PRO A 178 -6.96 -28.57 -14.47
C PRO A 178 -7.33 -28.47 -12.98
N LYS A 179 -6.69 -29.23 -12.10
CA LYS A 179 -6.92 -29.30 -10.66
C LYS A 179 -5.59 -29.27 -9.89
N PRO A 180 -4.87 -28.13 -9.91
CA PRO A 180 -3.55 -28.06 -9.31
C PRO A 180 -3.62 -28.37 -7.83
N GLU A 181 -2.96 -29.45 -7.42
CA GLU A 181 -2.88 -29.83 -6.02
C GLU A 181 -1.77 -29.03 -5.31
N LYS A 182 -2.12 -28.52 -4.12
CA LYS A 182 -1.23 -27.97 -3.09
C LYS A 182 -0.46 -26.71 -3.49
N ILE A 183 -1.14 -25.57 -3.35
CA ILE A 183 -0.46 -24.30 -3.05
C ILE A 183 -0.16 -24.25 -1.54
N LEU A 184 0.94 -23.61 -1.15
CA LEU A 184 1.16 -23.29 0.28
C LEU A 184 0.54 -21.92 0.55
N LEU A 185 -0.43 -21.89 1.46
CA LEU A 185 -1.11 -20.68 1.88
C LEU A 185 -0.76 -20.36 3.33
N LYS A 186 -0.52 -19.08 3.61
CA LYS A 186 -0.36 -18.55 4.96
C LYS A 186 -1.16 -17.26 5.12
N ILE A 187 -1.80 -17.09 6.26
CA ILE A 187 -2.40 -15.83 6.69
C ILE A 187 -1.44 -15.21 7.71
N ASP A 188 -0.76 -14.14 7.31
CA ASP A 188 0.24 -13.44 8.14
C ASP A 188 -0.43 -12.43 9.09
N TYR A 189 -1.58 -11.89 8.68
CA TYR A 189 -2.30 -10.89 9.44
C TYR A 189 -3.80 -11.00 9.21
N ALA A 190 -4.60 -10.76 10.25
CA ALA A 190 -6.05 -10.64 10.17
C ALA A 190 -6.56 -9.61 11.18
N SER A 191 -7.46 -8.71 10.77
CA SER A 191 -8.13 -7.78 11.68
C SER A 191 -9.43 -7.23 11.11
N ARG A 192 -10.32 -6.75 11.99
CA ARG A 192 -11.69 -6.37 11.66
C ARG A 192 -11.88 -4.84 11.68
N PRO A 193 -11.67 -4.13 10.56
CA PRO A 193 -12.00 -2.71 10.47
C PRO A 193 -13.50 -2.51 10.23
N LYS A 194 -14.03 -1.33 10.54
CA LYS A 194 -15.41 -0.97 10.16
C LYS A 194 -15.46 -0.52 8.70
N VAL A 195 -16.15 -1.26 7.84
CA VAL A 195 -16.36 -0.91 6.43
C VAL A 195 -17.86 -0.87 6.14
N ALA A 196 -18.35 0.26 5.64
CA ALA A 196 -19.76 0.42 5.31
C ALA A 196 -20.16 -0.49 4.16
N GLY A 197 -21.32 -1.13 4.30
CA GLY A 197 -21.86 -2.07 3.33
C GLY A 197 -21.36 -3.51 3.48
N LEU A 198 -20.45 -3.78 4.42
CA LEU A 198 -20.02 -5.14 4.78
C LEU A 198 -20.56 -5.49 6.18
N ALA A 199 -20.99 -6.73 6.36
CA ALA A 199 -21.61 -7.19 7.61
C ALA A 199 -20.55 -7.62 8.64
N ASP A 200 -19.58 -8.41 8.21
CA ASP A 200 -18.46 -8.90 9.01
C ASP A 200 -17.12 -8.71 8.27
N PRO A 201 -16.68 -7.45 8.08
CA PRO A 201 -15.44 -7.14 7.36
C PRO A 201 -14.19 -7.67 8.06
N LEU A 202 -13.35 -8.38 7.31
CA LEU A 202 -12.05 -8.86 7.74
C LEU A 202 -10.98 -8.48 6.71
N VAL A 203 -9.97 -7.73 7.14
CA VAL A 203 -8.76 -7.48 6.34
C VAL A 203 -7.74 -8.55 6.64
N LEU A 204 -7.12 -9.07 5.60
CA LEU A 204 -6.14 -10.14 5.66
C LEU A 204 -4.86 -9.73 4.94
N VAL A 205 -3.71 -10.16 5.45
CA VAL A 205 -2.49 -10.28 4.64
C VAL A 205 -2.21 -11.75 4.46
N THR A 206 -2.22 -12.21 3.21
CA THR A 206 -2.06 -13.63 2.86
C THR A 206 -0.86 -13.82 1.96
N GLY A 207 -0.02 -14.81 2.26
CA GLY A 207 1.02 -15.30 1.36
C GLY A 207 0.56 -16.58 0.67
N ALA A 208 0.72 -16.64 -0.65
CA ALA A 208 0.51 -17.85 -1.45
C ALA A 208 1.82 -18.20 -2.17
N GLN A 209 2.28 -19.43 -2.01
CA GLN A 209 3.39 -19.99 -2.75
C GLN A 209 2.87 -21.02 -3.74
N ILE A 210 3.27 -20.85 -5.00
CA ILE A 210 2.99 -21.74 -6.10
C ILE A 210 4.35 -22.06 -6.72
N SER A 211 4.77 -23.33 -6.68
CA SER A 211 6.13 -23.72 -7.06
C SER A 211 7.19 -22.88 -6.31
N ASN A 212 8.10 -22.22 -7.02
CA ASN A 212 9.17 -21.38 -6.49
C ASN A 212 8.78 -19.89 -6.42
N SER A 213 7.57 -19.56 -6.86
CA SER A 213 7.02 -18.21 -6.86
C SER A 213 6.14 -17.98 -5.65
N PHE A 214 6.29 -16.79 -5.07
CA PHE A 214 5.56 -16.38 -3.88
C PHE A 214 4.91 -15.03 -4.12
N ARG A 215 3.63 -14.91 -3.75
CA ARG A 215 2.86 -13.68 -3.82
C ARG A 215 2.23 -13.38 -2.48
N ARG A 216 2.32 -12.13 -2.05
CA ARG A 216 1.62 -11.64 -0.86
C ARG A 216 0.55 -10.63 -1.26
N CYS A 217 -0.61 -10.77 -0.64
CA CYS A 217 -1.81 -10.01 -0.95
C CYS A 217 -2.39 -9.42 0.31
N LEU A 218 -2.75 -8.15 0.27
CA LEU A 218 -3.77 -7.61 1.16
C LEU A 218 -5.13 -7.92 0.54
N ARG A 219 -6.00 -8.57 1.32
CA ARG A 219 -7.35 -8.96 0.91
C ARG A 219 -8.37 -8.41 1.89
N LEU A 220 -9.59 -8.21 1.39
CA LEU A 220 -10.77 -7.90 2.19
C LEU A 220 -11.72 -9.08 2.06
N ALA A 221 -12.34 -9.46 3.16
CA ALA A 221 -13.40 -10.46 3.23
C ALA A 221 -14.61 -9.89 3.97
N ASP A 222 -15.77 -10.49 3.73
CA ASP A 222 -17.01 -10.26 4.47
C ASP A 222 -17.56 -11.64 4.87
N GLY A 223 -17.39 -11.99 6.15
CA GLY A 223 -17.62 -13.36 6.63
C GLY A 223 -16.65 -14.35 5.97
N ASP A 224 -17.22 -15.31 5.21
CA ASP A 224 -16.50 -16.39 4.52
C ASP A 224 -16.17 -16.07 3.04
N LYS A 225 -16.51 -14.87 2.57
CA LYS A 225 -16.34 -14.47 1.16
C LYS A 225 -15.27 -13.42 1.00
N LEU A 226 -14.44 -13.59 -0.03
CA LEU A 226 -13.49 -12.55 -0.44
C LEU A 226 -14.21 -11.45 -1.21
N VAL A 227 -13.81 -10.20 -0.95
CA VAL A 227 -14.35 -8.98 -1.53
C VAL A 227 -13.27 -8.29 -2.35
N GLY A 228 -13.46 -8.28 -3.67
CA GLY A 228 -12.49 -7.74 -4.62
C GLY A 228 -11.25 -8.62 -4.78
N GLY A 229 -10.24 -8.08 -5.47
CA GLY A 229 -9.01 -8.80 -5.80
C GLY A 229 -7.87 -8.61 -4.79
N CYS A 230 -6.77 -9.33 -5.02
CA CYS A 230 -5.51 -9.12 -4.34
C CYS A 230 -4.98 -7.69 -4.54
N VAL A 231 -4.75 -6.96 -3.45
CA VAL A 231 -3.86 -5.80 -3.48
C VAL A 231 -2.45 -6.29 -3.19
N GLU A 232 -1.66 -6.41 -4.24
CA GLU A 232 -0.34 -7.02 -4.15
C GLU A 232 0.62 -6.21 -3.27
N MET A 233 1.28 -6.92 -2.36
CA MET A 233 2.32 -6.40 -1.50
C MET A 233 3.66 -7.08 -1.88
N PRO A 234 4.69 -6.35 -2.32
CA PRO A 234 5.96 -6.91 -2.81
C PRO A 234 6.67 -7.78 -1.77
N SER A 235 7.16 -8.94 -2.20
CA SER A 235 7.74 -9.98 -1.35
C SER A 235 9.06 -9.59 -0.67
N GLY A 236 9.99 -8.95 -1.41
CA GLY A 236 11.36 -8.71 -0.93
C GLY A 236 11.50 -7.70 0.21
N LEU A 237 10.48 -6.90 0.48
CA LEU A 237 10.51 -5.85 1.50
C LEU A 237 9.81 -6.31 2.80
N MET A 238 8.99 -7.36 2.72
CA MET A 238 8.07 -7.78 3.78
C MET A 238 8.42 -9.14 4.43
N ALA A 239 9.69 -9.56 4.45
CA ALA A 239 10.11 -10.70 5.28
C ALA A 239 9.71 -10.54 6.76
N GLU A 240 9.42 -9.29 7.17
CA GLU A 240 9.17 -8.87 8.55
C GLU A 240 7.71 -8.41 8.77
N THR A 241 6.70 -9.13 8.26
CA THR A 241 5.28 -8.81 8.53
C THR A 241 4.95 -8.70 10.03
N SER A 242 5.74 -9.33 10.90
CA SER A 242 5.68 -9.17 12.36
C SER A 242 5.93 -7.73 12.83
N LEU A 243 6.67 -6.94 12.07
CA LEU A 243 6.96 -5.53 12.35
C LEU A 243 5.92 -4.58 11.79
N LEU A 244 5.13 -5.01 10.79
CA LEU A 244 4.06 -4.18 10.26
C LEU A 244 2.96 -4.00 11.31
N ARG A 245 2.58 -2.73 11.46
CA ARG A 245 1.47 -2.28 12.28
C ARG A 245 0.42 -1.69 11.36
N PHE A 246 -0.84 -1.91 11.71
CA PHE A 246 -1.97 -1.47 10.91
C PHE A 246 -2.86 -0.55 11.73
N VAL A 247 -3.32 0.51 11.10
CA VAL A 247 -4.28 1.45 11.67
C VAL A 247 -5.37 1.74 10.66
N SER A 248 -6.59 1.87 11.14
CA SER A 248 -7.72 2.33 10.36
C SER A 248 -7.99 3.79 10.70
N TYR A 249 -7.98 4.63 9.68
CA TYR A 249 -8.39 6.03 9.78
C TYR A 249 -9.59 6.27 8.85
N ASP A 250 -10.76 6.53 9.41
CA ASP A 250 -11.97 6.88 8.66
C ASP A 250 -12.23 8.38 8.77
N PRO A 251 -11.90 9.20 7.74
CA PRO A 251 -12.02 10.65 7.82
C PRO A 251 -13.45 11.14 8.11
N GLY A 252 -14.47 10.37 7.70
CA GLY A 252 -15.87 10.79 7.81
C GLY A 252 -16.66 10.10 8.92
N GLY A 253 -16.10 9.06 9.54
CA GLY A 253 -16.81 8.19 10.49
C GLY A 253 -17.97 7.40 9.86
N LYS A 254 -17.98 7.28 8.52
CA LYS A 254 -19.07 6.69 7.73
C LYS A 254 -18.75 5.26 7.26
N GLY A 255 -17.75 4.60 7.83
CA GLY A 255 -17.28 3.28 7.41
C GLY A 255 -16.50 3.31 6.09
N ASN A 256 -15.79 4.41 5.80
CA ASN A 256 -14.99 4.54 4.58
C ASN A 256 -13.48 4.65 4.87
N PRO A 257 -12.89 3.73 5.64
CA PRO A 257 -11.55 3.91 6.18
C PRO A 257 -10.45 3.86 5.11
N PHE A 258 -9.37 4.55 5.44
CA PHE A 258 -8.04 4.26 4.96
C PHE A 258 -7.42 3.27 5.94
N LEU A 259 -6.98 2.14 5.40
CA LEU A 259 -6.10 1.23 6.10
C LEU A 259 -4.66 1.67 5.83
N LEU A 260 -3.93 2.02 6.89
CA LEU A 260 -2.54 2.40 6.81
C LEU A 260 -1.69 1.31 7.45
N ALA A 261 -0.69 0.81 6.72
CA ALA A 261 0.32 -0.10 7.26
C ALA A 261 1.66 0.63 7.39
N TYR A 262 2.38 0.42 8.48
CA TYR A 262 3.66 1.07 8.73
C TYR A 262 4.59 0.22 9.59
N THR A 263 5.89 0.50 9.54
CA THR A 263 6.88 -0.05 10.48
C THR A 263 7.31 1.02 11.48
N ARG A 264 7.39 0.65 12.77
CA ARG A 264 7.87 1.55 13.83
C ARG A 264 9.38 1.77 13.72
N GLU A 265 10.11 0.68 13.51
CA GLU A 265 11.55 0.70 13.27
C GLU A 265 11.81 0.76 11.76
N ALA A 266 12.96 1.31 11.38
CA ALA A 266 13.42 1.18 10.01
C ALA A 266 13.91 -0.26 9.83
N PRO A 267 13.24 -1.12 9.03
CA PRO A 267 13.84 -2.39 8.65
C PRO A 267 15.16 -2.12 7.92
N LEU A 268 15.94 -3.17 7.63
CA LEU A 268 17.15 -3.08 6.81
C LEU A 268 16.94 -2.27 5.51
N TRP A 269 15.68 -2.15 5.08
CA TRP A 269 15.21 -1.47 3.88
C TRP A 269 14.49 -0.12 4.08
N GLY A 270 14.58 0.49 5.26
CA GLY A 270 13.96 1.79 5.56
C GLY A 270 12.46 1.71 5.88
N HIS A 271 11.90 2.73 6.53
CA HIS A 271 10.49 2.70 6.95
C HIS A 271 9.53 2.47 5.79
N GLU A 272 8.62 1.52 5.96
CA GLU A 272 7.57 1.24 4.99
C GLU A 272 6.26 1.90 5.38
N ARG A 273 5.54 2.38 4.37
CA ARG A 273 4.23 3.00 4.52
C ARG A 273 3.32 2.63 3.36
N TRP A 274 2.23 1.99 3.70
CA TRP A 274 1.20 1.57 2.76
C TRP A 274 -0.12 2.22 3.15
N GLY A 275 -0.92 2.56 2.15
CA GLY A 275 -2.26 3.09 2.33
C GLY A 275 -3.19 2.45 1.34
N VAL A 276 -4.27 1.88 1.86
CA VAL A 276 -5.28 1.16 1.12
C VAL A 276 -6.65 1.72 1.48
N VAL A 277 -7.44 2.06 0.47
CA VAL A 277 -8.85 2.43 0.65
C VAL A 277 -9.66 1.15 0.77
N LEU A 278 -10.44 1.00 1.83
CA LEU A 278 -11.35 -0.15 2.00
C LEU A 278 -12.79 0.26 1.68
N ARG A 279 -13.44 -0.46 0.78
CA ARG A 279 -14.84 -0.26 0.40
C ARG A 279 -15.53 -1.61 0.26
N ALA A 280 -16.86 -1.61 0.19
CA ALA A 280 -17.65 -2.82 -0.09
C ALA A 280 -17.33 -3.48 -1.45
N ALA A 281 -16.76 -2.73 -2.40
CA ALA A 281 -16.27 -3.28 -3.67
C ALA A 281 -14.87 -3.92 -3.58
N GLY A 282 -14.18 -3.77 -2.45
CA GLY A 282 -12.85 -4.30 -2.22
C GLY A 282 -11.83 -3.25 -1.75
N ALA A 283 -10.59 -3.71 -1.67
CA ALA A 283 -9.44 -2.91 -1.29
C ALA A 283 -8.77 -2.26 -2.51
N ARG A 284 -8.32 -1.02 -2.38
CA ARG A 284 -7.57 -0.32 -3.43
C ARG A 284 -6.37 0.44 -2.88
N LEU A 285 -5.19 0.10 -3.40
CA LEU A 285 -3.94 0.79 -3.07
C LEU A 285 -4.01 2.27 -3.46
N PHE A 286 -3.62 3.15 -2.54
CA PHE A 286 -3.44 4.59 -2.80
C PHE A 286 -2.15 5.16 -2.22
N LEU A 287 -1.41 4.39 -1.41
CA LEU A 287 -0.06 4.71 -0.95
C LEU A 287 0.77 3.41 -0.89
N ARG A 288 1.98 3.47 -1.45
CA ARG A 288 2.99 2.41 -1.50
C ARG A 288 4.32 3.11 -1.47
N ASP A 289 4.87 3.26 -0.30
CA ASP A 289 6.17 3.88 -0.12
C ASP A 289 7.07 2.96 0.69
N ALA A 290 8.21 2.65 0.08
CA ALA A 290 9.35 2.04 0.74
C ALA A 290 10.55 2.91 0.36
N MET A 291 11.20 3.48 1.37
CA MET A 291 12.37 4.32 1.15
C MET A 291 13.58 3.42 0.89
N ASP A 292 13.94 3.19 -0.37
CA ASP A 292 15.04 2.29 -0.76
C ASP A 292 16.34 2.61 0.02
N PRO A 293 16.85 1.67 0.84
CA PRO A 293 18.02 1.91 1.69
C PRO A 293 19.30 2.02 0.84
N ARG A 294 19.32 1.54 -0.41
CA ARG A 294 20.46 1.70 -1.32
C ARG A 294 20.67 3.17 -1.71
N CYS A 295 19.69 4.02 -1.42
CA CYS A 295 19.88 5.47 -1.44
C CYS A 295 20.74 6.00 -0.28
N ARG A 296 20.93 5.22 0.79
CA ARG A 296 21.76 5.56 1.96
C ARG A 296 23.21 5.10 1.80
N GLU A 297 23.45 3.95 1.17
CA GLU A 297 24.81 3.41 0.94
C GLU A 297 25.64 4.22 -0.08
N GLY A 298 25.03 5.20 -0.76
CA GLY A 298 25.71 6.12 -1.67
C GLY A 298 26.24 7.40 -1.03
N PHE A 299 26.30 7.47 0.31
CA PHE A 299 26.85 8.59 1.08
C PHE A 299 28.18 8.19 1.74
#